data_AF-A0A836M117-F1
#
_entry.id   AF-A0A836M117-F1
#
_cell.length_a   1.000
_cell.length_b   1.000
_cell.length_c   1.000
_cell.angle_alpha   90.00
_cell.angle_beta   90.00
_cell.angle_gamma   90.00
#
_symmetry.space_group_name_H-M   'P 1'
#
loop_
_entity.id
_entity.type
_entity.pdbx_description
1 polymer ?
#
loop_
_entity_poly.entity_id
_entity_poly.type
_entity_poly.pdbx_seq_one_letter_code
_entity_poly.pdbx_strand_id
1 'polypeptide(L)'
;MSKQTTPEFLFEPKLLPMRLFEKFIVFNVNAGYRGKGTPLGVNLIKGNKATLSVSNEGVMNKAAQERYKLMLLKYFKEGRSAMDELDHEVKRIYRMVA
;
A
#
# COMPACT_ATOMS: atom_id res chain seq x y z
N MET A 1 -20.88 18.24 -19.47
CA MET A 1 -20.22 17.68 -18.27
C MET A 1 -19.44 16.45 -18.69
N SER A 2 -18.10 16.52 -18.75
CA SER A 2 -17.30 15.33 -19.06
C SER A 2 -17.46 14.33 -17.92
N LYS A 3 -17.89 13.11 -18.25
CA LYS A 3 -17.83 11.99 -17.32
C LYS A 3 -16.34 11.76 -17.05
N GLN A 4 -15.88 12.15 -15.87
CA GLN A 4 -14.54 11.80 -15.40
C GLN A 4 -14.52 10.27 -15.31
N THR A 5 -13.99 9.62 -16.35
CA THR A 5 -13.69 8.19 -16.34
C THR A 5 -12.59 8.00 -15.31
N THR A 6 -12.98 7.55 -14.12
CA THR A 6 -12.04 7.03 -13.14
C THR A 6 -11.13 6.03 -13.86
N PRO A 7 -9.80 6.12 -13.75
CA PRO A 7 -8.93 5.17 -14.40
C PRO A 7 -9.27 3.76 -13.89
N GLU A 8 -9.91 2.95 -14.73
CA GLU A 8 -10.13 1.55 -14.44
C GLU A 8 -8.80 0.82 -14.63
N PHE A 9 -8.34 0.15 -13.58
CA PHE A 9 -7.22 -0.76 -13.74
C PHE A 9 -7.65 -1.92 -14.62
N LEU A 10 -7.03 -2.04 -15.80
CA LEU A 10 -7.21 -3.18 -16.71
C LEU A 10 -6.66 -4.50 -16.15
N PHE A 11 -6.10 -4.50 -14.95
CA PHE A 11 -5.53 -5.69 -14.31
C PHE A 11 -5.81 -5.69 -12.80
N GLU A 12 -5.97 -6.88 -12.24
CA GLU A 12 -5.97 -7.09 -10.80
C GLU A 12 -4.54 -7.42 -10.33
N PRO A 13 -3.84 -6.51 -9.66
CA PRO A 13 -2.51 -6.79 -9.15
C PRO A 13 -2.59 -7.83 -8.03
N LYS A 14 -2.22 -9.08 -8.33
CA LYS A 14 -2.18 -10.17 -7.35
C LYS A 14 -0.93 -10.14 -6.46
N LEU A 15 0.15 -9.58 -6.98
CA LEU A 15 1.46 -9.50 -6.34
C LEU A 15 1.84 -8.06 -6.06
N LEU A 16 2.34 -7.82 -4.84
CA LEU A 16 3.03 -6.61 -4.45
C LEU A 16 4.52 -6.80 -4.67
N PRO A 17 5.16 -6.08 -5.61
CA PRO A 17 6.61 -6.15 -5.76
C PRO A 17 7.31 -5.75 -4.46
N MET A 18 8.31 -6.51 -4.02
CA MET A 18 8.99 -6.28 -2.75
C MET A 18 9.57 -4.87 -2.61
N ARG A 19 10.04 -4.27 -3.71
CA ARG A 19 10.50 -2.87 -3.76
C ARG A 19 9.43 -1.83 -3.35
N LEU A 20 8.15 -2.20 -3.42
CA LEU A 20 7.01 -1.38 -3.02
C LEU A 20 6.41 -1.80 -1.68
N PHE A 21 6.93 -2.86 -1.05
CA PHE A 21 6.37 -3.42 0.18
C PHE A 21 6.31 -2.39 1.29
N GLU A 22 7.44 -1.78 1.64
CA GLU A 22 7.52 -0.77 2.70
C GLU A 22 6.64 0.45 2.43
N LYS A 23 6.62 0.92 1.17
CA LYS A 23 5.77 2.03 0.73
C LYS A 23 4.29 1.71 0.88
N PHE A 24 3.89 0.47 0.58
CA PHE A 24 2.52 -0.01 0.79
C PHE A 24 2.16 -0.09 2.28
N ILE A 25 3.10 -0.51 3.14
CA ILE A 25 2.89 -0.50 4.59
C ILE A 25 2.68 0.93 5.07
N VAL A 26 3.60 1.85 4.76
CA VAL A 26 3.51 3.26 5.17
C VAL A 26 2.24 3.92 4.65
N PHE A 27 1.90 3.73 3.36
CA PHE A 27 0.67 4.26 2.77
C PHE A 27 -0.59 3.87 3.56
N ASN A 28 -0.66 2.64 4.05
CA ASN A 28 -1.79 2.16 4.82
C ASN A 28 -1.69 2.53 6.31
N VAL A 29 -0.50 2.59 6.89
CA VAL A 29 -0.30 3.11 8.25
C VAL A 29 -0.73 4.57 8.35
N ASN A 30 -0.39 5.41 7.37
CA ASN A 30 -0.86 6.79 7.27
C ASN A 30 -2.39 6.89 7.13
N ALA A 31 -3.02 5.87 6.53
CA ALA A 31 -4.47 5.75 6.49
C ALA A 31 -5.09 5.19 7.79
N GLY A 32 -4.29 5.02 8.85
CA GLY A 32 -4.71 4.60 10.18
C GLY A 32 -4.78 3.08 10.40
N TYR A 33 -4.14 2.28 9.54
CA TYR A 33 -3.96 0.85 9.81
C TYR A 33 -2.79 0.63 10.76
N ARG A 34 -2.85 -0.45 11.54
CA ARG A 34 -1.75 -0.91 12.40
C ARG A 34 -1.13 -2.17 11.81
N GLY A 35 0.20 -2.17 11.66
CA GLY A 35 0.94 -3.32 11.17
C GLY A 35 1.18 -4.36 12.25
N LYS A 36 1.00 -5.63 11.90
CA LYS A 36 1.35 -6.80 12.71
C LYS A 36 2.09 -7.79 11.83
N GLY A 37 3.37 -8.00 12.12
CA GLY A 37 4.17 -9.05 11.50
C GLY A 37 3.65 -10.44 11.88
N THR A 38 3.78 -11.39 10.96
CA THR A 38 3.44 -12.80 11.13
C THR A 38 4.54 -13.65 10.51
N PRO A 39 4.66 -14.94 10.86
CA PRO A 39 5.63 -15.83 10.19
C PRO A 39 5.44 -15.91 8.67
N LEU A 40 4.23 -15.62 8.17
CA LEU A 40 3.86 -15.76 6.77
C LEU A 40 3.84 -14.42 6.00
N GLY A 41 4.13 -13.29 6.65
CA GLY A 41 4.02 -11.96 6.06
C GLY A 41 3.55 -10.90 7.05
N VAL A 42 2.73 -9.95 6.59
CA VAL A 42 2.22 -8.86 7.42
C VAL A 42 0.71 -8.71 7.27
N ASN A 43 0.08 -8.40 8.40
CA ASN A 43 -1.32 -7.99 8.45
C ASN A 43 -1.42 -6.52 8.84
N LEU A 44 -2.24 -5.76 8.12
CA LEU A 44 -2.59 -4.38 8.44
C LEU A 44 -4.05 -4.36 8.91
N ILE A 45 -4.27 -3.94 10.15
CA ILE A 45 -5.56 -4.03 10.83
C ILE A 45 -6.09 -2.63 11.14
N LYS A 46 -7.37 -2.40 10.84
CA LYS A 46 -8.11 -1.19 11.21
C LYS A 46 -9.52 -1.62 11.61
N GLY A 47 -9.97 -1.25 12.81
CA GLY A 47 -11.09 -1.92 13.49
C GLY A 47 -12.39 -2.06 12.69
N ASN A 48 -12.72 -1.10 11.82
CA ASN A 48 -13.93 -1.13 11.00
C ASN A 48 -13.67 -1.46 9.50
N LYS A 49 -12.51 -2.04 9.18
CA LYS A 49 -12.11 -2.40 7.81
C LYS A 49 -11.61 -3.83 7.74
N ALA A 50 -11.67 -4.40 6.55
CA ALA A 50 -11.06 -5.70 6.28
C ALA A 50 -9.55 -5.66 6.57
N THR A 51 -9.02 -6.75 7.12
CA THR A 51 -7.57 -6.90 7.31
C THR A 51 -6.88 -6.98 5.95
N LEU A 52 -5.82 -6.20 5.76
CA LEU A 52 -4.99 -6.27 4.55
C LEU A 52 -3.87 -7.26 4.85
N SER A 53 -3.78 -8.33 4.07
CA SER A 53 -2.76 -9.36 4.25
C SER A 53 -1.83 -9.38 3.05
N VAL A 54 -0.54 -9.34 3.32
CA VAL A 54 0.53 -9.50 2.32
C VAL A 54 1.47 -10.58 2.81
N SER A 55 1.67 -11.63 2.01
CA SER A 55 2.62 -12.69 2.35
C SER A 55 4.08 -12.25 2.18
N ASN A 56 5.02 -13.07 2.65
CA ASN A 56 6.46 -12.89 2.42
C ASN A 56 6.84 -12.85 0.93
N GLU A 57 6.02 -13.47 0.07
CA GLU A 57 6.20 -13.49 -1.39
C GLU A 57 5.49 -12.30 -2.09
N GLY A 58 4.86 -11.42 -1.32
CA GLY A 58 4.10 -10.28 -1.85
C GLY A 58 2.68 -10.63 -2.32
N VAL A 59 2.20 -11.87 -2.16
CA VAL A 59 0.81 -12.25 -2.47
C VAL A 59 -0.16 -11.49 -1.57
N MET A 60 -1.13 -10.80 -2.17
CA MET A 60 -2.11 -9.97 -1.49
C MET A 60 -3.51 -10.61 -1.44
N ASN A 61 -4.20 -10.47 -0.31
CA ASN A 61 -5.64 -10.73 -0.26
C ASN A 61 -6.44 -9.64 -1.00
N LYS A 62 -7.71 -9.89 -1.34
CA LYS A 62 -8.54 -8.95 -2.13
C LYS A 62 -8.54 -7.51 -1.55
N ALA A 63 -8.63 -7.38 -0.22
CA ALA A 63 -8.62 -6.07 0.43
C ALA A 63 -7.28 -5.33 0.24
N ALA A 64 -6.15 -6.04 0.36
CA ALA A 64 -4.82 -5.49 0.10
C ALA A 64 -4.64 -5.09 -1.37
N GLN A 65 -5.18 -5.87 -2.31
CA GLN A 65 -5.13 -5.55 -3.75
C GLN A 65 -5.86 -4.23 -4.05
N GLU A 66 -7.04 -4.00 -3.48
CA GLU A 66 -7.78 -2.74 -3.65
C GLU A 66 -7.03 -1.54 -3.05
N ARG A 67 -6.40 -1.73 -1.89
CA ARG A 67 -5.55 -0.68 -1.30
C ARG A 67 -4.31 -0.40 -2.14
N TYR A 68 -3.76 -1.43 -2.78
CA TYR A 68 -2.60 -1.27 -3.66
C TYR A 68 -2.98 -0.53 -4.95
N LYS A 69 -4.13 -0.86 -5.55
CA LYS A 69 -4.72 -0.09 -6.65
C LYS A 69 -4.86 1.39 -6.29
N LEU A 70 -5.38 1.71 -5.09
CA LEU A 70 -5.48 3.10 -4.63
C LEU A 70 -4.13 3.80 -4.50
N MET A 71 -3.09 3.11 -4.01
CA MET A 71 -1.73 3.65 -3.95
C MET A 71 -1.19 3.94 -5.35
N LEU A 72 -1.40 3.02 -6.30
CA LEU A 72 -1.01 3.21 -7.70
C LEU A 72 -1.76 4.36 -8.37
N LEU A 73 -3.07 4.54 -8.11
CA LEU A 73 -3.82 5.69 -8.63
C LEU A 73 -3.27 7.01 -8.10
N LYS A 74 -2.94 7.06 -6.81
CA LYS A 74 -2.31 8.25 -6.22
C LYS A 74 -1.01 8.57 -6.96
N TYR A 75 -0.17 7.56 -7.21
CA TYR A 75 1.04 7.71 -8.01
C TYR A 75 0.77 8.17 -9.44
N PHE A 76 -0.20 7.61 -10.15
CA PHE A 76 -0.49 8.04 -11.51
C PHE A 76 -1.03 9.47 -11.58
N LYS A 77 -1.75 9.91 -10.54
CA LYS A 77 -2.30 11.26 -10.46
C LYS A 77 -1.25 12.31 -10.08
N GLU A 78 -0.41 12.01 -9.10
CA GLU A 78 0.53 12.96 -8.50
C GLU A 78 1.95 12.83 -9.07
N GLY A 79 2.23 11.75 -9.79
CA GLY A 79 3.54 11.45 -10.35
C GLY A 79 4.52 10.94 -9.28
N ARG A 80 5.81 11.18 -9.52
CA ARG A 80 6.91 10.68 -8.67
C ARG A 80 6.85 11.22 -7.23
N SER A 81 6.32 12.42 -7.03
CA SER A 81 6.24 13.05 -5.70
C SER A 81 5.53 12.18 -4.66
N ALA A 82 4.43 11.52 -5.03
CA ALA A 82 3.71 10.63 -4.11
C ALA A 82 4.55 9.43 -3.65
N MET A 83 5.42 8.90 -4.50
CA MET A 83 6.32 7.81 -4.15
C MET A 83 7.54 8.32 -3.37
N ASP A 84 8.01 9.52 -3.67
CA ASP A 84 9.09 10.17 -2.94
C ASP A 84 8.66 10.49 -1.50
N GLU A 85 7.44 10.98 -1.28
CA GLU A 85 6.87 11.19 0.06
C GLU A 85 6.88 9.90 0.90
N LEU A 86 6.40 8.79 0.31
CA LEU A 86 6.41 7.49 0.96
C LEU A 86 7.84 7.01 1.24
N ASP A 87 8.77 7.23 0.32
CA ASP A 87 10.18 6.87 0.50
C ASP A 87 10.87 7.66 1.64
N HIS A 88 10.60 8.97 1.71
CA HIS A 88 11.10 9.81 2.79
C HIS A 88 10.56 9.37 4.14
N GLU A 89 9.28 9.00 4.20
CA GLU A 89 8.68 8.55 5.44
C GLU A 89 9.20 7.18 5.88
N VAL A 90 9.40 6.25 4.95
CA VAL A 90 10.10 4.98 5.23
C VAL A 90 11.48 5.25 5.85
N LYS A 91 12.29 6.10 5.21
CA LYS A 91 13.62 6.47 5.72
C LYS A 91 13.57 7.11 7.10
N ARG A 92 12.57 7.97 7.35
CA ARG A 92 12.36 8.62 8.65
C ARG A 92 12.08 7.58 9.73
N ILE A 93 11.19 6.62 9.47
CA ILE A 93 10.85 5.56 10.44
C ILE A 93 12.09 4.73 10.78
N TYR A 94 12.89 4.31 9.78
CA TYR A 94 14.12 3.56 10.01
C TYR A 94 15.11 4.31 10.91
N ARG A 95 15.23 5.64 10.77
CA ARG A 95 16.10 6.46 11.64
C ARG A 95 15.60 6.58 13.08
N MET A 96 14.30 6.36 13.34
CA MET A 96 13.74 6.44 14.69
C MET A 96 13.90 5.14 15.48
N VAL A 97 14.12 4.02 14.80
CA VAL A 97 14.21 2.67 15.41
C VAL A 97 15.63 2.09 15.40
N ALA A 98 16.57 2.75 14.71
CA ALA A 98 18.00 2.45 14.71
C ALA A 98 18.72 3.23 15.81
#